data_AF-A0A5N9G864-F1
#
_entry.id   AF-A0A5N9G864-F1
#
_cell.length_a   1.000
_cell.length_b   1.000
_cell.length_c   1.000
_cell.angle_alpha   90.00
_cell.angle_beta   90.00
_cell.angle_gamma   90.00
#
_symmetry.space_group_name_H-M   'P 1'
#
loop_
_entity.id
_entity.type
_entity.pdbx_description
1 polymer ?
#
loop_
_entity_poly.entity_id
_entity_poly.type
_entity_poly.pdbx_seq_one_letter_code
_entity_poly.pdbx_strand_id
1 'polypeptide(L)'
;MVENSLAVEQSNNGNGEIEEKARPKYLIDPELAVSVRRSLPMLVSSRRCYLCQQADDERSENGDPDEFIERIADHCSQQQDYMLPDTPLKDAIFRVILSHRNEPMDAEEISAVLTEAWAMTPFPRVTTPDVVQRLLDNSRSYCVARLPEPEPEIELTPEPEPEPDPAPVAAVESESVPDDVPEGTEDSDQEDEA
;
A
#
# COMPACT_ATOMS: atom_id res chain seq x y z
N MET A 1 13.38 27.16 -54.70
CA MET A 1 13.50 28.31 -53.79
C MET A 1 12.10 28.70 -53.33
N VAL A 2 11.71 28.28 -52.13
CA VAL A 2 11.15 29.17 -51.10
C VAL A 2 11.18 28.36 -49.81
N GLU A 3 12.13 28.73 -48.97
CA GLU A 3 12.31 28.28 -47.61
C GLU A 3 11.17 28.85 -46.77
N ASN A 4 10.59 28.06 -45.87
CA ASN A 4 9.73 28.58 -44.82
C ASN A 4 10.17 27.99 -43.49
N SER A 5 11.19 28.63 -42.91
CA SER A 5 11.53 28.54 -41.50
C SER A 5 10.49 29.33 -40.70
N LEU A 6 9.90 28.72 -39.68
CA LEU A 6 9.42 29.45 -38.50
C LEU A 6 9.59 28.55 -37.28
N ALA A 7 10.36 29.08 -36.34
CA ALA A 7 10.81 28.47 -35.11
C ALA A 7 9.64 28.08 -34.22
N VAL A 8 9.69 26.87 -33.66
CA VAL A 8 8.93 26.54 -32.45
C VAL A 8 9.81 26.94 -31.27
N GLU A 9 9.36 27.98 -30.59
CA GLU A 9 9.97 28.54 -29.39
C GLU A 9 10.00 27.48 -28.28
N GLN A 10 11.21 27.25 -27.75
CA GLN A 10 11.41 26.57 -26.49
C GLN A 10 10.94 27.50 -25.37
N SER A 11 9.93 27.09 -24.62
CA SER A 11 9.56 27.73 -23.36
C SER A 11 9.83 26.80 -22.18
N ASN A 12 10.92 27.15 -21.49
CA ASN A 12 11.17 27.11 -20.05
C ASN A 12 10.48 26.06 -19.16
N ASN A 13 11.34 25.23 -18.57
CA ASN A 13 11.47 24.95 -17.13
C ASN A 13 10.28 25.34 -16.25
N GLY A 14 9.38 24.38 -16.02
CA GLY A 14 8.72 24.22 -14.74
C GLY A 14 9.49 23.17 -13.93
N ASN A 15 10.31 23.61 -12.98
CA ASN A 15 10.74 22.77 -11.87
C ASN A 15 9.52 22.58 -10.95
N GLY A 16 8.59 21.72 -11.38
CA GLY A 16 7.55 21.20 -10.51
C GLY A 16 8.19 20.07 -9.74
N GLU A 17 8.32 20.23 -8.43
CA GLU A 17 8.45 19.10 -7.53
C GLU A 17 7.20 18.24 -7.79
N ILE A 18 7.38 17.15 -8.54
CA ILE A 18 6.34 16.18 -8.75
C ILE A 18 6.19 15.53 -7.39
N GLU A 19 5.18 15.93 -6.62
CA GLU A 19 4.71 15.10 -5.50
C GLU A 19 4.45 13.71 -6.08
N GLU A 20 5.35 12.78 -5.80
CA GLU A 20 5.25 11.39 -6.22
C GLU A 20 4.08 10.78 -5.45
N LYS A 21 2.86 11.04 -5.93
CA LYS A 21 1.66 10.45 -5.36
C LYS A 21 1.83 8.94 -5.41
N ALA A 22 1.77 8.31 -4.24
CA ALA A 22 1.85 6.87 -4.11
C ALA A 22 0.83 6.22 -5.06
N ARG A 23 1.33 5.36 -5.94
CA ARG A 23 0.49 4.66 -6.92
C ARG A 23 -0.32 3.59 -6.20
N PRO A 24 -1.59 3.38 -6.58
CA PRO A 24 -2.39 2.30 -6.01
C PRO A 24 -1.75 0.95 -6.26
N LYS A 25 -1.64 0.14 -5.20
CA LYS A 25 -1.17 -1.25 -5.28
C LYS A 25 -2.33 -2.23 -5.22
N TYR A 26 -2.14 -3.39 -5.83
CA TYR A 26 -3.15 -4.43 -5.95
C TYR A 26 -2.58 -5.79 -5.59
N LEU A 27 -3.43 -6.62 -5.01
CA LEU A 27 -3.15 -8.03 -4.73
C LEU A 27 -4.42 -8.86 -4.90
N ILE A 28 -4.28 -10.18 -4.91
CA ILE A 28 -5.38 -11.13 -4.84
C ILE A 28 -5.73 -11.34 -3.36
N ASP A 29 -6.96 -10.98 -3.00
CA ASP A 29 -7.45 -10.97 -1.63
C ASP A 29 -8.34 -12.21 -1.34
N PRO A 30 -7.91 -13.09 -0.42
CA PRO A 30 -8.70 -14.25 0.01
C PRO A 30 -10.05 -13.87 0.64
N GLU A 31 -10.12 -12.77 1.39
CA GLU A 31 -11.37 -12.32 2.02
C GLU A 31 -12.37 -11.85 0.96
N LEU A 32 -11.89 -11.14 -0.07
CA LEU A 32 -12.70 -10.79 -1.22
C LEU A 32 -13.24 -12.05 -1.92
N ALA A 33 -12.43 -13.10 -2.08
CA ALA A 33 -12.86 -14.36 -2.69
C ALA A 33 -14.05 -14.99 -1.94
N VAL A 34 -14.00 -15.01 -0.60
CA VAL A 34 -15.10 -15.46 0.25
C VAL A 34 -16.35 -14.60 0.02
N SER A 35 -16.19 -13.27 0.02
CA SER A 35 -17.32 -12.34 -0.12
C SER A 35 -18.03 -12.45 -1.49
N VAL A 36 -17.29 -12.73 -2.56
CA VAL A 36 -17.84 -12.91 -3.92
C VAL A 36 -18.18 -14.37 -4.26
N ARG A 37 -18.12 -15.27 -3.27
CA ARG A 37 -18.41 -16.71 -3.39
C ARG A 37 -17.62 -17.40 -4.50
N ARG A 38 -16.32 -17.12 -4.56
CA ARG A 38 -15.38 -17.74 -5.49
C ARG A 38 -14.43 -18.66 -4.72
N SER A 39 -14.17 -19.85 -5.27
CA SER A 39 -13.11 -20.71 -4.75
C SER A 39 -11.76 -20.17 -5.22
N LEU A 40 -11.01 -19.57 -4.30
CA LEU A 40 -9.65 -19.11 -4.58
C LEU A 40 -8.72 -20.27 -4.99
N PRO A 41 -8.72 -21.44 -4.31
CA PRO A 41 -7.95 -22.60 -4.75
C PRO A 41 -8.19 -22.93 -6.23
N MET A 42 -9.45 -22.98 -6.65
CA MET A 42 -9.81 -23.28 -8.04
C MET A 42 -9.37 -22.21 -9.04
N LEU A 43 -9.49 -20.93 -8.65
CA LEU A 43 -9.05 -19.83 -9.52
C LEU A 43 -7.54 -19.88 -9.73
N VAL A 44 -6.76 -20.09 -8.68
CA VAL A 44 -5.29 -20.14 -8.77
C VAL A 44 -4.82 -21.40 -9.48
N SER A 45 -5.32 -22.57 -9.07
CA SER A 45 -4.86 -23.86 -9.58
C SER A 45 -5.04 -24.02 -11.10
N SER A 46 -6.11 -23.45 -11.65
CA SER A 46 -6.43 -23.47 -13.08
C SER A 46 -5.51 -22.58 -13.92
N ARG A 47 -4.65 -21.75 -13.30
CA ARG A 47 -3.66 -20.92 -13.99
C ARG A 47 -2.27 -21.54 -14.03
N ARG A 48 -2.05 -22.69 -13.38
CA ARG A 48 -0.80 -23.45 -13.48
C ARG A 48 -0.52 -23.85 -14.92
N CYS A 49 0.74 -24.12 -15.27
CA CYS A 49 1.09 -24.61 -16.61
C CYS A 49 0.53 -26.02 -16.85
N TYR A 50 0.49 -26.45 -18.12
CA TYR A 50 -0.07 -27.76 -18.49
C TYR A 50 0.53 -28.93 -17.68
N LEU A 51 1.86 -28.92 -17.49
CA LEU A 51 2.56 -29.99 -16.74
C LEU A 51 2.13 -30.05 -15.27
N CYS A 52 1.91 -28.91 -14.62
CA CYS A 52 1.49 -28.88 -13.21
C CYS A 52 -0.01 -29.16 -13.06
N GLN A 53 -0.82 -28.89 -14.07
CA GLN A 53 -2.23 -29.30 -14.06
C GLN A 53 -2.37 -30.82 -14.15
N GLN A 54 -1.61 -31.47 -15.03
CA GLN A 54 -1.66 -32.93 -15.22
C GLN A 54 -1.08 -33.74 -14.05
N ALA A 55 -0.27 -33.12 -13.20
CA ALA A 55 0.31 -33.79 -12.04
C ALA A 55 -0.70 -33.98 -10.88
N ASP A 56 -1.83 -33.26 -10.90
CA ASP A 56 -2.83 -33.24 -9.84
C ASP A 56 -4.23 -33.52 -10.41
N ASP A 57 -4.54 -34.80 -10.69
CA ASP A 57 -5.84 -35.20 -11.26
C ASP A 57 -7.06 -34.91 -10.35
N GLU A 58 -6.88 -34.70 -9.03
CA GLU A 58 -7.98 -34.54 -8.06
C GLU A 58 -7.77 -33.43 -7.00
N ARG A 59 -6.58 -32.82 -6.92
CA ARG A 59 -6.16 -31.99 -5.76
C ARG A 59 -6.67 -30.56 -5.79
N SER A 60 -7.34 -30.18 -6.88
CA SER A 60 -7.46 -28.78 -7.24
C SER A 60 -8.55 -28.01 -6.48
N GLU A 61 -9.59 -28.69 -6.01
CA GLU A 61 -10.78 -28.04 -5.44
C GLU A 61 -10.59 -27.60 -3.98
N ASN A 62 -9.75 -28.32 -3.24
CA ASN A 62 -9.50 -28.14 -1.80
C ASN A 62 -8.01 -27.91 -1.48
N GLY A 63 -7.17 -27.66 -2.49
CA GLY A 63 -5.75 -27.39 -2.28
C GLY A 63 -5.51 -26.03 -1.63
N ASP A 64 -4.31 -25.85 -1.09
CA ASP A 64 -3.87 -24.58 -0.53
C ASP A 64 -3.53 -23.60 -1.67
N PRO A 65 -4.20 -22.42 -1.76
CA PRO A 65 -3.87 -21.39 -2.73
C PRO A 65 -2.40 -20.98 -2.68
N ASP A 66 -1.79 -20.93 -1.50
CA ASP A 66 -0.41 -20.45 -1.34
C ASP A 66 0.59 -21.43 -1.94
N GLU A 67 0.40 -22.75 -1.75
CA GLU A 67 1.19 -23.79 -2.43
C GLU A 67 1.09 -23.68 -3.95
N PHE A 68 -0.10 -23.35 -4.48
CA PHE A 68 -0.27 -23.13 -5.92
C PHE A 68 0.42 -21.85 -6.38
N ILE A 69 0.36 -20.76 -5.62
CA ILE A 69 1.02 -19.49 -5.91
C ILE A 69 2.54 -19.69 -5.96
N GLU A 70 3.13 -20.37 -4.96
CA GLU A 70 4.56 -20.69 -4.92
C GLU A 70 4.96 -21.51 -6.15
N ARG A 71 4.20 -22.56 -6.46
CA ARG A 71 4.47 -23.41 -7.63
C ARG A 71 4.34 -22.64 -8.94
N ILE A 72 3.45 -21.65 -9.00
CA ILE A 72 3.31 -20.78 -10.17
C ILE A 72 4.54 -19.89 -10.32
N ALA A 73 4.95 -19.20 -9.25
CA ALA A 73 6.10 -18.31 -9.24
C ALA A 73 7.41 -19.06 -9.59
N ASP A 74 7.62 -20.24 -9.00
CA ASP A 74 8.87 -21.00 -9.11
C ASP A 74 9.02 -21.82 -10.39
N HIS A 75 7.92 -22.09 -11.11
CA HIS A 75 7.96 -22.96 -12.29
C HIS A 75 6.99 -22.59 -13.39
N CYS A 76 5.70 -22.41 -13.09
CA CYS A 76 4.70 -22.21 -14.15
C CYS A 76 5.00 -20.94 -14.95
N SER A 77 5.37 -19.85 -14.26
CA SER A 77 5.72 -18.54 -14.84
C SER A 77 6.83 -18.60 -15.90
N GLN A 78 7.72 -19.59 -15.81
CA GLN A 78 8.87 -19.78 -16.70
C GLN A 78 8.53 -20.61 -17.93
N GLN A 79 7.33 -21.19 -18.00
CA GLN A 79 6.93 -22.02 -19.14
C GLN A 79 6.40 -21.17 -20.29
N GLN A 80 6.73 -21.58 -21.51
CA GLN A 80 6.31 -20.89 -22.75
C GLN A 80 4.78 -20.86 -22.92
N ASP A 81 4.06 -21.82 -22.33
CA ASP A 81 2.61 -21.93 -22.38
C ASP A 81 1.89 -21.13 -21.28
N TYR A 82 2.61 -20.49 -20.36
CA TYR A 82 2.00 -19.80 -19.22
C TYR A 82 1.32 -18.49 -19.61
N MET A 83 1.88 -17.76 -20.57
CA MET A 83 1.35 -16.49 -21.05
C MET A 83 1.33 -16.46 -22.58
N LEU A 84 0.31 -17.10 -23.15
CA LEU A 84 0.13 -17.18 -24.60
C LEU A 84 -0.21 -15.81 -25.21
N PRO A 85 0.11 -15.56 -26.50
CA PRO A 85 -0.19 -14.30 -27.19
C PRO A 85 -1.68 -13.95 -27.28
N ASP A 86 -2.57 -14.93 -27.13
CA ASP A 86 -4.03 -14.78 -27.14
C ASP A 86 -4.64 -14.76 -25.72
N THR A 87 -3.82 -14.83 -24.67
CA THR A 87 -4.28 -14.76 -23.28
C THR A 87 -5.12 -13.50 -23.06
N PRO A 88 -6.37 -13.61 -22.57
CA PRO A 88 -7.21 -12.46 -22.27
C PRO A 88 -6.53 -11.54 -21.24
N LEU A 89 -6.62 -10.22 -21.46
CA LEU A 89 -5.85 -9.26 -20.66
C LEU A 89 -6.12 -9.36 -19.14
N LYS A 90 -7.36 -9.59 -18.72
CA LYS A 90 -7.68 -9.80 -17.29
C LYS A 90 -7.01 -11.06 -16.72
N ASP A 91 -6.94 -12.13 -17.51
CA ASP A 91 -6.28 -13.37 -17.11
C ASP A 91 -4.76 -13.19 -17.05
N ALA A 92 -4.20 -12.43 -18.00
CA ALA A 92 -2.78 -12.09 -18.01
C ALA A 92 -2.38 -11.25 -16.79
N ILE A 93 -3.16 -10.22 -16.44
CA ILE A 93 -2.96 -9.42 -15.22
C ILE A 93 -2.96 -10.32 -13.98
N PHE A 94 -3.96 -11.20 -13.85
CA PHE A 94 -4.04 -12.14 -12.74
C PHE A 94 -2.81 -13.07 -12.67
N ARG A 95 -2.38 -13.60 -13.81
CA ARG A 95 -1.17 -14.44 -13.94
C ARG A 95 0.11 -13.70 -13.55
N VAL A 96 0.21 -12.40 -13.82
CA VAL A 96 1.35 -11.57 -13.38
C VAL A 96 1.39 -11.47 -11.87
N ILE A 97 0.26 -11.17 -11.22
CA ILE A 97 0.21 -11.08 -9.75
C ILE A 97 0.59 -12.43 -9.13
N LEU A 98 0.08 -13.55 -9.68
CA LEU A 98 0.44 -14.89 -9.21
C LEU A 98 1.93 -15.23 -9.41
N SER A 99 2.53 -14.84 -10.54
CA SER A 99 3.96 -15.12 -10.78
C SER A 99 4.89 -14.32 -9.85
N HIS A 100 4.40 -13.23 -9.29
CA HIS A 100 5.10 -12.40 -8.30
C HIS A 100 4.66 -12.74 -6.86
N ARG A 101 4.25 -13.99 -6.61
CA ARG A 101 3.87 -14.49 -5.28
C ARG A 101 2.77 -13.68 -4.60
N ASN A 102 1.87 -13.08 -5.39
CA ASN A 102 0.82 -12.22 -4.88
C ASN A 102 1.34 -11.02 -4.07
N GLU A 103 2.58 -10.59 -4.29
CA GLU A 103 3.10 -9.36 -3.71
C GLU A 103 2.33 -8.15 -4.26
N PRO A 104 2.13 -7.09 -3.46
CA PRO A 104 1.42 -5.90 -3.92
C PRO A 104 2.12 -5.21 -5.08
N MET A 105 1.45 -5.12 -6.23
CA MET A 105 1.98 -4.49 -7.44
C MET A 105 1.11 -3.32 -7.89
N ASP A 106 1.73 -2.29 -8.44
CA ASP A 106 1.01 -1.21 -9.12
C ASP A 106 0.77 -1.50 -10.62
N ALA A 107 -0.03 -0.65 -11.25
CA ALA A 107 -0.42 -0.82 -12.65
C ALA A 107 0.75 -0.62 -13.62
N GLU A 108 1.78 0.14 -13.25
CA GLU A 108 2.99 0.33 -14.07
C GLU A 108 3.85 -0.93 -14.10
N GLU A 109 4.10 -1.50 -12.92
CA GLU A 109 4.87 -2.74 -12.78
C GLU A 109 4.22 -3.86 -13.60
N ILE A 110 2.91 -4.06 -13.45
CA ILE A 110 2.17 -5.08 -14.21
C ILE A 110 2.20 -4.79 -15.72
N SER A 111 2.05 -3.53 -16.13
CA SER A 111 2.08 -3.12 -17.53
C SER A 111 3.44 -3.40 -18.19
N ALA A 112 4.53 -3.17 -17.46
CA ALA A 112 5.88 -3.45 -17.92
C ALA A 112 6.10 -4.95 -18.14
N VAL A 113 5.69 -5.79 -17.16
CA VAL A 113 5.79 -7.25 -17.27
C VAL A 113 5.02 -7.79 -18.47
N LEU A 114 3.78 -7.33 -18.67
CA LEU A 114 2.94 -7.76 -19.80
C LEU A 114 3.54 -7.33 -21.16
N THR A 115 4.07 -6.12 -21.23
CA THR A 115 4.68 -5.59 -22.46
C THR A 115 5.92 -6.39 -22.84
N GLU A 116 6.78 -6.70 -21.86
CA GLU A 116 7.97 -7.53 -22.06
C GLU A 116 7.59 -8.95 -22.49
N ALA A 117 6.63 -9.57 -21.81
CA ALA A 117 6.17 -10.93 -22.11
C ALA A 117 5.64 -11.08 -23.56
N TRP A 118 5.11 -10.02 -24.15
CA TRP A 118 4.58 -10.04 -25.51
C TRP A 118 5.47 -9.38 -26.57
N ALA A 119 6.59 -8.78 -26.18
CA ALA A 119 7.48 -8.05 -27.07
C ALA A 119 7.99 -8.90 -28.25
N MET A 120 8.25 -10.19 -28.00
CA MET A 120 8.82 -11.13 -28.97
C MET A 120 7.76 -12.02 -29.65
N THR A 121 6.47 -11.77 -29.42
CA THR A 121 5.40 -12.53 -30.05
C THR A 121 5.14 -12.03 -31.48
N PRO A 122 4.53 -12.83 -32.37
CA PRO A 122 4.20 -12.39 -33.73
C PRO A 122 3.27 -11.16 -33.80
N PHE A 123 2.54 -10.88 -32.71
CA PHE A 123 1.64 -9.75 -32.58
C PHE A 123 1.89 -9.04 -31.23
N PRO A 124 2.93 -8.21 -31.11
CA PRO A 124 3.25 -7.51 -29.88
C PRO A 124 2.08 -6.65 -29.41
N ARG A 125 1.77 -6.75 -28.12
CA ARG A 125 0.71 -5.98 -27.48
C ARG A 125 1.32 -5.00 -26.51
N VAL A 126 1.07 -3.71 -26.73
CA VAL A 126 1.38 -2.68 -25.74
C VAL A 126 0.17 -2.56 -24.82
N THR A 127 0.37 -2.87 -23.55
CA THR A 127 -0.62 -2.57 -22.52
C THR A 127 -0.17 -1.29 -21.83
N THR A 128 -1.08 -0.33 -21.62
CA THR A 128 -0.75 0.90 -20.90
C THR A 128 -1.15 0.76 -19.42
N PRO A 129 -0.44 1.44 -18.49
CA PRO A 129 -0.78 1.42 -17.07
C PRO A 129 -2.24 1.83 -16.81
N ASP A 130 -2.77 2.82 -17.52
CA ASP A 130 -4.17 3.26 -17.38
C ASP A 130 -5.18 2.14 -17.67
N VAL A 131 -4.91 1.33 -18.71
CA VAL A 131 -5.78 0.20 -19.07
C VAL A 131 -5.68 -0.90 -18.03
N VAL A 132 -4.46 -1.19 -17.55
CA VAL A 132 -4.22 -2.16 -16.47
C VAL A 132 -4.96 -1.73 -15.20
N GLN A 133 -4.78 -0.48 -14.77
CA GLN A 133 -5.43 0.07 -13.58
C GLN A 133 -6.95 -0.03 -13.67
N ARG A 134 -7.54 0.42 -14.79
CA ARG A 134 -8.98 0.34 -15.00
C ARG A 134 -9.49 -1.11 -14.93
N LEU A 135 -8.71 -2.08 -15.40
CA LEU A 135 -9.09 -3.48 -15.30
C LEU A 135 -8.94 -3.99 -13.87
N LEU A 136 -7.87 -3.66 -13.16
CA LEU A 136 -7.66 -4.02 -11.75
C LEU A 136 -8.81 -3.50 -10.87
N ASP A 137 -9.18 -2.24 -11.02
CA ASP A 137 -10.32 -1.61 -10.34
C ASP A 137 -11.66 -2.35 -10.57
N ASN A 138 -11.77 -3.06 -11.70
CA ASN A 138 -12.97 -3.78 -12.12
C ASN A 138 -12.75 -5.31 -12.21
N SER A 139 -11.85 -5.86 -11.39
CA SER A 139 -11.47 -7.29 -11.39
C SER A 139 -11.91 -8.07 -10.16
N ARG A 140 -13.03 -7.68 -9.53
CA ARG A 140 -13.64 -8.44 -8.41
C ARG A 140 -13.88 -9.92 -8.72
N SER A 141 -14.14 -10.27 -9.98
CA SER A 141 -14.34 -11.66 -10.42
C SER A 141 -13.08 -12.54 -10.34
N TYR A 142 -11.92 -11.90 -10.26
CA TYR A 142 -10.58 -12.48 -10.06
C TYR A 142 -10.08 -12.28 -8.62
N CYS A 143 -10.95 -11.81 -7.71
CA CYS A 143 -10.59 -11.56 -6.31
C CYS A 143 -9.44 -10.55 -6.14
N VAL A 144 -9.24 -9.65 -7.09
CA VAL A 144 -8.23 -8.59 -7.00
C VAL A 144 -8.79 -7.42 -6.18
N ALA A 145 -8.04 -6.98 -5.18
CA ALA A 145 -8.33 -5.85 -4.32
C ALA A 145 -7.26 -4.77 -4.44
N ARG A 146 -7.70 -3.50 -4.34
CA ARG A 146 -6.82 -2.34 -4.18
C ARG A 146 -6.43 -2.24 -2.70
N LEU A 147 -5.15 -2.10 -2.42
CA LEU A 147 -4.68 -1.80 -1.07
C LEU A 147 -5.02 -0.36 -0.71
N PRO A 148 -5.40 -0.09 0.55
CA PRO A 148 -5.52 1.28 1.04
C PRO A 148 -4.17 1.98 0.87
N GLU A 149 -4.22 3.23 0.43
CA GLU A 149 -3.02 4.07 0.35
C GLU A 149 -2.39 4.14 1.75
N PRO A 150 -1.05 3.97 1.88
CA PRO A 150 -0.41 4.10 3.18
C PRO A 150 -0.72 5.48 3.75
N GLU A 151 -1.26 5.52 4.97
CA GLU A 151 -1.52 6.79 5.65
C GLU A 151 -0.23 7.61 5.69
N PRO A 152 -0.29 8.93 5.45
CA PRO A 152 0.91 9.76 5.52
C PRO A 152 1.50 9.63 6.93
N GLU A 153 2.76 9.20 7.01
CA GLU A 153 3.50 9.12 8.26
C GLU A 153 3.59 10.55 8.82
N ILE A 154 2.82 10.84 9.86
CA ILE A 154 2.78 12.16 10.50
C ILE A 154 4.16 12.34 11.15
N GLU A 155 5.06 13.08 10.51
CA GLU A 155 6.28 13.55 11.15
C GLU A 155 5.87 14.40 12.36
N LEU A 156 5.95 13.81 13.55
CA LEU A 156 5.79 14.52 14.82
C LEU A 156 6.88 15.58 14.88
N THR A 157 6.54 16.82 14.51
CA THR A 157 7.39 17.97 14.79
C THR A 157 7.65 17.99 16.29
N PRO A 158 8.93 17.99 16.75
CA PRO A 158 9.21 18.01 18.18
C PRO A 158 8.56 19.26 18.77
N GLU A 159 7.76 19.04 19.81
CA GLU A 159 7.09 20.09 20.59
C GLU A 159 8.16 21.09 21.07
N PRO A 160 7.98 22.40 20.88
CA PRO A 160 9.00 23.37 21.27
C PRO A 160 9.22 23.26 22.77
N GLU A 161 10.48 23.02 23.17
CA GLU A 161 10.88 22.93 24.57
C GLU A 161 10.38 24.18 25.34
N PRO A 162 9.77 24.01 26.52
CA PRO A 162 9.27 25.14 27.29
C PRO A 162 10.43 26.07 27.65
N GLU A 163 10.31 27.35 27.28
CA GLU A 163 11.32 28.36 27.62
C GLU A 163 11.55 28.41 29.15
N PRO A 164 12.81 28.53 29.61
CA PRO A 164 13.11 28.58 31.03
C PRO A 164 12.54 29.86 31.66
N ASP A 165 11.76 29.65 32.72
CA ASP A 165 11.13 30.66 33.59
C ASP A 165 12.14 31.76 34.01
N PRO A 166 11.80 33.06 33.94
CA PRO A 166 12.74 34.11 34.31
C PRO A 166 13.10 34.05 35.80
N ALA A 167 14.39 34.04 36.09
CA ALA A 167 14.98 33.98 37.42
C ALA A 167 14.40 35.06 38.38
N PRO A 168 14.28 34.76 39.69
CA PRO A 168 13.70 35.69 40.65
C PRO A 168 14.63 36.90 40.86
N VAL A 169 14.11 38.09 40.57
CA VAL A 169 14.74 39.36 40.94
C VAL A 169 14.75 39.50 42.46
N ALA A 170 15.95 39.70 43.01
CA ALA A 170 16.18 39.96 44.41
C ALA A 170 15.45 41.25 44.84
N ALA A 171 14.60 41.15 45.86
CA ALA A 171 14.10 42.29 46.62
C ALA A 171 14.68 42.22 48.03
N VAL A 172 15.49 43.22 48.34
CA VAL A 172 16.15 43.46 49.62
C VAL A 172 15.21 44.17 50.60
N GLU A 173 15.20 43.64 51.82
CA GLU A 173 15.08 44.28 53.14
C GLU A 173 14.13 45.47 53.37
N SER A 174 13.25 45.34 54.36
CA SER A 174 13.20 46.33 55.46
C SER A 174 12.53 45.78 56.72
N GLU A 175 13.00 46.32 57.83
CA GLU A 175 12.89 45.91 59.23
C GLU A 175 11.48 46.04 59.86
N SER A 176 11.19 45.25 60.89
CA SER A 176 11.06 45.69 62.31
C SER A 176 10.13 44.78 63.16
N VAL A 177 10.53 44.59 64.40
CA VAL A 177 10.00 43.72 65.49
C VAL A 177 9.36 44.65 66.57
N PRO A 178 8.70 44.25 67.69
CA PRO A 178 7.96 43.04 68.13
C PRO A 178 6.58 43.35 68.81
N ASP A 179 6.01 42.31 69.44
CA ASP A 179 5.19 42.28 70.68
C ASP A 179 3.68 42.53 70.56
N ASP A 180 2.88 41.48 70.83
CA ASP A 180 2.13 41.34 72.09
C ASP A 180 1.37 39.98 72.11
N VAL A 181 1.57 39.21 73.19
CA VAL A 181 0.87 37.97 73.55
C VAL A 181 0.03 38.32 74.79
N PRO A 182 -1.25 37.90 74.89
CA PRO A 182 -1.52 36.79 75.80
C PRO A 182 -2.65 35.81 75.41
N GLU A 183 -2.34 34.54 75.68
CA GLU A 183 -3.12 33.50 76.39
C GLU A 183 -4.66 33.56 76.48
N GLY A 184 -5.29 32.40 76.24
CA GLY A 184 -6.67 32.12 76.64
C GLY A 184 -7.22 30.76 76.18
N THR A 185 -6.68 29.68 76.77
CA THR A 185 -7.39 28.50 77.31
C THR A 185 -8.63 27.88 76.63
N GLU A 186 -8.45 26.59 76.31
CA GLU A 186 -9.25 25.42 76.78
C GLU A 186 -10.47 24.87 76.00
N ASP A 187 -10.44 23.53 75.97
CA ASP A 187 -11.52 22.55 76.02
C ASP A 187 -12.18 21.99 74.73
N SER A 188 -11.73 20.76 74.43
CA SER A 188 -12.51 19.50 74.48
C SER A 188 -13.40 19.05 73.31
N ASP A 189 -13.08 17.82 72.89
CA ASP A 189 -13.96 16.67 72.68
C ASP A 189 -15.37 16.91 72.10
N GLN A 190 -15.68 16.27 70.97
CA GLN A 190 -16.59 15.11 70.97
C GLN A 190 -16.68 14.49 69.57
N GLU A 191 -16.66 13.17 69.56
CA GLU A 191 -17.20 12.24 68.56
C GLU A 191 -18.61 12.64 68.09
N ASP A 192 -18.99 12.33 66.85
CA ASP A 192 -20.10 11.38 66.62
C ASP A 192 -20.30 11.03 65.14
N GLU A 193 -20.63 9.76 64.94
CA GLU A 193 -21.04 9.11 63.72
C GLU A 193 -22.38 9.64 63.18
N ALA A 194 -22.55 9.62 61.86
CA ALA A 194 -23.79 9.22 61.18
C ALA A 194 -23.52 8.88 59.71
#